data_AF-T1AGL7-F1
#
_entry.id   AF-T1AGL7-F1
#
_cell.length_a   1.000
_cell.length_b   1.000
_cell.length_c   1.000
_cell.angle_alpha   90.00
_cell.angle_beta   90.00
_cell.angle_gamma   90.00
#
_symmetry.space_group_name_H-M   'P 1'
#
loop_
_entity.id
_entity.type
_entity.pdbx_description
1 polymer ?
#
loop_
_entity_poly.entity_id
_entity_poly.type
_entity_poly.pdbx_seq_one_letter_code
_entity_poly.pdbx_strand_id
1 'polypeptide(L)'
;MEELVGFSRSIREMLSSTMLEESLLDSGIRSLTKLIGARYGAIGMLDKEGDLVQFLHTGMEEDAVARIGHLPEGKGLLGVVISEDRPICLDRIDKDPRSAGFPPNHPKMESLLAVPISSMGRVYGRVYLSDKLNREPFSKADEAL
;
A
#
# COMPACT_ATOMS: atom_id res chain seq x y z
N MET A 1 -39.25 -17.44 15.23
CA MET A 1 -39.05 -16.87 13.87
C MET A 1 -38.31 -15.54 13.93
N GLU A 2 -38.63 -14.66 14.90
CA GLU A 2 -37.89 -13.41 15.17
C GLU A 2 -36.41 -13.62 15.58
N GLU A 3 -36.09 -14.65 16.36
CA GLU A 3 -34.70 -14.92 16.79
C GLU A 3 -33.76 -15.29 15.64
N LEU A 4 -34.23 -16.03 14.64
CA LEU A 4 -33.41 -16.42 13.47
C LEU A 4 -33.12 -15.21 12.56
N VAL A 5 -34.08 -14.28 12.46
CA VAL A 5 -33.93 -13.03 11.71
C VAL A 5 -32.98 -12.06 12.44
N GLY A 6 -33.01 -12.04 13.79
CA GLY A 6 -32.04 -11.31 14.61
C GLY A 6 -30.62 -11.86 14.48
N PHE A 7 -30.46 -13.19 14.52
CA PHE A 7 -29.17 -13.86 14.36
C PHE A 7 -28.55 -13.64 12.97
N SER A 8 -29.36 -13.69 11.91
CA SER A 8 -28.96 -13.35 10.54
C SER A 8 -28.47 -11.90 10.40
N ARG A 9 -29.14 -10.95 11.06
CA ARG A 9 -28.75 -9.54 11.08
C ARG A 9 -27.42 -9.34 11.82
N SER A 10 -27.23 -10.01 12.96
CA SER A 10 -25.96 -10.00 13.70
C SER A 10 -24.81 -10.64 12.91
N ILE A 11 -25.02 -11.72 12.15
CA ILE A 11 -23.99 -12.26 11.26
C ILE A 11 -23.62 -11.26 10.16
N ARG A 12 -24.60 -10.50 9.63
CA ARG A 12 -24.38 -9.47 8.59
C ARG A 12 -23.61 -8.25 9.10
N GLU A 13 -23.81 -7.88 10.36
CA GLU A 13 -23.04 -6.87 11.06
C GLU A 13 -21.67 -7.41 11.52
N MET A 14 -21.56 -8.68 11.90
CA MET A 14 -20.29 -9.34 12.28
C MET A 14 -19.38 -9.62 11.07
N LEU A 15 -19.95 -9.88 9.90
CA LEU A 15 -19.26 -9.88 8.61
C LEU A 15 -19.03 -8.44 8.09
N SER A 16 -19.13 -7.41 8.95
CA SER A 16 -18.95 -6.00 8.59
C SER A 16 -17.81 -5.86 7.60
N SER A 17 -18.20 -5.39 6.41
CA SER A 17 -17.39 -5.33 5.20
C SER A 17 -15.98 -4.78 5.43
N THR A 18 -15.81 -3.87 6.40
CA THR A 18 -14.54 -3.24 6.77
C THR A 18 -13.48 -4.22 7.27
N MET A 19 -13.82 -5.21 8.11
CA MET A 19 -12.85 -6.20 8.62
C MET A 19 -12.42 -7.19 7.52
N LEU A 20 -13.35 -7.55 6.63
CA LEU A 20 -13.07 -8.39 5.47
C LEU A 20 -12.21 -7.63 4.45
N GLU A 21 -12.49 -6.34 4.22
CA GLU A 21 -11.69 -5.45 3.36
C GLU A 21 -10.25 -5.32 3.87
N GLU A 22 -10.04 -5.06 5.16
CA GLU A 22 -8.70 -4.97 5.74
C GLU A 22 -7.92 -6.29 5.62
N SER A 23 -8.55 -7.42 5.98
CA SER A 23 -7.91 -8.73 5.88
C SER A 23 -7.54 -9.10 4.44
N LEU A 24 -8.36 -8.69 3.47
CA LEU A 24 -8.08 -8.89 2.05
C LEU A 24 -6.90 -8.04 1.59
N LEU A 25 -6.84 -6.77 2.00
CA LEU A 25 -5.74 -5.87 1.66
C LEU A 25 -4.42 -6.34 2.30
N ASP A 26 -4.44 -6.78 3.57
CA ASP A 26 -3.26 -7.34 4.26
C ASP A 26 -2.76 -8.62 3.56
N SER A 27 -3.66 -9.57 3.30
CA SER A 27 -3.33 -10.81 2.58
C SER A 27 -2.81 -10.52 1.17
N GLY A 28 -3.44 -9.56 0.48
CA GLY A 28 -3.06 -9.12 -0.86
C GLY A 28 -1.66 -8.54 -0.90
N ILE A 29 -1.34 -7.56 -0.04
CA ILE A 29 -0.03 -6.93 -0.04
C ILE A 29 1.07 -7.91 0.39
N ARG A 30 0.81 -8.78 1.37
CA ARG A 30 1.75 -9.85 1.76
C ARG A 30 2.04 -10.80 0.61
N SER A 31 0.99 -11.25 -0.09
CA SER A 31 1.11 -12.17 -1.22
C SER A 31 1.87 -11.53 -2.37
N LEU A 32 1.54 -10.29 -2.72
CA LEU A 32 2.21 -9.55 -3.79
C LEU A 32 3.68 -9.28 -3.47
N THR A 33 3.99 -8.85 -2.24
CA THR A 33 5.37 -8.64 -1.77
C THR A 33 6.19 -9.92 -1.91
N LYS A 34 5.62 -11.06 -1.52
CA LYS A 34 6.26 -12.37 -1.65
C LYS A 34 6.42 -12.79 -3.12
N LEU A 35 5.40 -12.58 -3.95
CA LEU A 35 5.39 -12.96 -5.37
C LEU A 35 6.48 -12.22 -6.15
N ILE A 36 6.58 -10.90 -5.94
CA ILE A 36 7.59 -10.04 -6.58
C ILE A 36 8.98 -10.24 -5.94
N GLY A 37 9.02 -10.79 -4.73
CA GLY A 37 10.25 -10.93 -3.96
C GLY A 37 10.79 -9.58 -3.49
N ALA A 38 9.91 -8.66 -3.12
CA ALA A 38 10.28 -7.38 -2.51
C ALA A 38 10.50 -7.56 -1.01
N ARG A 39 11.39 -6.76 -0.42
CA ARG A 39 11.64 -6.75 1.02
C ARG A 39 10.51 -6.07 1.78
N TYR A 40 9.97 -5.00 1.19
CA TYR A 40 8.91 -4.20 1.79
C TYR A 40 7.73 -4.10 0.84
N GLY A 41 6.54 -4.12 1.40
CA GLY A 41 5.31 -3.81 0.68
C GLY A 41 4.38 -2.96 1.53
N ALA A 42 3.62 -2.10 0.87
CA ALA A 42 2.54 -1.35 1.50
C ALA A 42 1.38 -1.12 0.55
N ILE A 43 0.19 -0.99 1.10
CA ILE A 43 -1.02 -0.62 0.38
C ILE A 43 -1.72 0.51 1.13
N GLY A 44 -2.07 1.57 0.41
CA GLY A 44 -2.78 2.72 0.95
C GLY A 44 -4.07 2.97 0.20
N MET A 45 -5.19 3.11 0.91
CA MET A 45 -6.49 3.43 0.33
C MET A 45 -6.88 4.86 0.65
N LEU A 46 -7.52 5.52 -0.31
CA LEU A 46 -7.95 6.92 -0.25
C LEU A 46 -9.47 7.03 -0.20
N ASP A 47 -9.98 8.08 0.44
CA ASP A 47 -11.40 8.44 0.35
C ASP A 47 -11.74 9.20 -0.95
N LYS A 48 -12.83 9.98 -0.96
CA LYS A 48 -13.25 10.75 -2.14
C LYS A 48 -12.51 12.09 -2.24
N GLU A 49 -12.02 12.56 -1.11
CA GLU A 49 -11.29 13.81 -0.89
C GLU A 49 -9.80 13.63 -1.20
N GLY A 50 -9.33 12.38 -1.22
CA GLY A 50 -7.96 11.98 -1.53
C GLY A 50 -7.11 11.75 -0.27
N ASP A 51 -7.73 11.74 0.90
CA ASP A 51 -7.06 11.51 2.18
C ASP A 51 -6.85 10.01 2.42
N LEU A 52 -5.73 9.67 3.04
CA LEU A 52 -5.37 8.29 3.35
C LEU A 52 -6.24 7.77 4.50
N VAL A 53 -7.15 6.85 4.19
CA VAL A 53 -8.08 6.25 5.16
C VAL A 53 -7.63 4.89 5.67
N GLN A 54 -6.74 4.22 4.94
CA GLN A 54 -6.20 2.93 5.34
C GLN A 54 -4.77 2.77 4.84
N PHE A 55 -3.91 2.19 5.67
CA PHE A 55 -2.53 1.91 5.31
C PHE A 55 -2.05 0.63 5.99
N LEU A 56 -1.70 -0.36 5.17
CA LEU A 56 -1.17 -1.63 5.64
C LEU A 56 0.21 -1.84 5.04
N HIS A 57 1.10 -2.48 5.78
CA HIS A 57 2.46 -2.75 5.34
C HIS A 57 2.94 -4.14 5.75
N THR A 58 4.00 -4.59 5.10
CA THR A 58 4.69 -5.84 5.40
C THR A 58 6.20 -5.65 5.19
N GLY A 59 7.01 -6.41 5.94
CA GLY A 59 8.47 -6.34 5.89
C GLY A 59 9.11 -5.32 6.86
N MET A 60 8.31 -4.58 7.62
CA MET A 60 8.78 -3.72 8.71
C MET A 60 8.31 -4.25 10.06
N GLU A 61 9.22 -4.30 11.03
CA GLU A 61 8.92 -4.66 12.42
C GLU A 61 8.07 -3.57 13.09
N GLU A 62 7.14 -3.98 13.96
CA GLU A 62 6.20 -3.07 14.65
C GLU A 62 6.94 -1.96 15.42
N ASP A 63 8.02 -2.31 16.13
CA ASP A 63 8.86 -1.34 16.86
C ASP A 63 9.48 -0.28 15.93
N ALA A 64 9.82 -0.63 14.70
CA ALA A 64 10.36 0.32 13.73
C ALA A 64 9.28 1.28 13.24
N VAL A 65 8.07 0.78 13.01
CA VAL A 65 6.90 1.57 12.62
C VAL A 65 6.50 2.53 13.73
N ALA A 66 6.47 2.05 14.97
CA ALA A 66 6.18 2.87 16.15
C ALA A 66 7.17 4.05 16.30
N ARG A 67 8.44 3.85 15.95
CA ARG A 67 9.46 4.91 15.98
C ARG A 67 9.31 5.97 14.87
N ILE A 68 8.65 5.64 13.75
CA ILE A 68 8.31 6.63 12.72
C ILE A 68 7.19 7.55 13.24
N GLY A 69 6.19 6.96 13.90
CA GLY A 69 5.20 7.69 14.70
C GLY A 69 4.07 8.36 13.94
N HIS A 70 4.04 8.27 12.61
CA HIS A 70 2.94 8.78 11.78
C HIS A 70 2.74 7.96 10.50
N LEU A 71 1.55 8.07 9.91
CA LEU A 71 1.24 7.49 8.59
C LEU A 71 1.83 8.35 7.46
N PRO A 72 1.98 7.80 6.25
CA PRO A 72 2.46 8.58 5.11
C PRO A 72 1.50 9.71 4.72
N GLU A 73 2.06 10.90 4.52
CA GLU A 73 1.28 12.13 4.25
C GLU A 73 1.11 12.43 2.75
N GLY A 74 1.39 11.46 1.88
CA GLY A 74 1.27 11.65 0.42
C GLY A 74 2.32 12.58 -0.20
N LYS A 75 3.41 12.90 0.50
CA LYS A 75 4.49 13.74 -0.01
C LYS A 75 5.34 13.01 -1.07
N GLY A 76 5.91 13.78 -2.00
CA GLY A 76 6.83 13.28 -3.02
C GLY A 76 6.23 12.19 -3.90
N LEU A 77 7.00 11.13 -4.16
CA LEU A 77 6.60 9.99 -5.01
C LEU A 77 5.24 9.37 -4.62
N LEU A 78 4.86 9.43 -3.35
CA LEU A 78 3.57 8.90 -2.90
C LEU A 78 2.38 9.69 -3.47
N GLY A 79 2.52 11.01 -3.59
CA GLY A 79 1.52 11.90 -4.19
C GLY A 79 1.57 11.87 -5.71
N VAL A 80 2.77 11.73 -6.29
CA VAL A 80 2.96 11.69 -7.74
C VAL A 80 2.19 10.55 -8.39
N VAL A 81 2.25 9.34 -7.81
CA VAL A 81 1.49 8.17 -8.30
C VAL A 81 -0.01 8.46 -8.41
N ILE A 82 -0.54 9.22 -7.45
CA ILE A 82 -1.96 9.58 -7.42
C ILE A 82 -2.27 10.65 -8.47
N SER A 83 -1.44 11.69 -8.57
CA SER A 83 -1.67 12.77 -9.53
C SER A 83 -1.48 12.35 -10.98
N GLU A 84 -0.55 11.44 -11.25
CA GLU A 84 -0.25 10.99 -12.62
C GLU A 84 -1.12 9.81 -13.06
N ASP A 85 -1.76 9.09 -12.12
CA ASP A 85 -2.48 7.83 -12.34
C ASP A 85 -1.68 6.84 -13.21
N ARG A 86 -0.39 6.72 -12.90
CA ARG A 86 0.56 5.86 -13.63
C ARG A 86 1.52 5.17 -12.68
N PRO A 87 1.96 3.94 -13.01
CA PRO A 87 3.03 3.28 -12.29
C PRO A 87 4.32 4.09 -12.31
N ILE A 88 5.03 4.09 -11.18
CA ILE A 88 6.39 4.60 -11.04
C ILE A 88 7.30 3.42 -10.70
N CYS A 89 8.30 3.19 -11.54
CA CYS A 89 9.33 2.18 -11.35
C CYS A 89 10.70 2.86 -11.30
N LEU A 90 11.40 2.73 -10.18
CA LEU A 90 12.67 3.40 -9.90
C LEU A 90 13.68 2.42 -9.32
N ASP A 91 14.86 2.39 -9.92
CA ASP A 91 16.01 1.67 -9.35
C ASP A 91 16.56 2.37 -8.10
N ARG A 92 16.41 3.70 -8.04
CA ARG A 92 16.94 4.55 -6.97
C ARG A 92 16.00 5.69 -6.62
N ILE A 93 15.35 5.59 -5.48
CA ILE A 93 14.43 6.59 -4.91
C ILE A 93 15.14 7.92 -4.66
N ASP A 94 16.38 7.88 -4.18
CA ASP A 94 17.16 9.08 -3.82
C ASP A 94 17.60 9.92 -5.03
N LYS A 95 17.52 9.37 -6.24
CA LYS A 95 17.87 10.05 -7.49
C LYS A 95 16.70 10.69 -8.21
N ASP A 96 15.46 10.33 -7.86
CA ASP A 96 14.29 10.95 -8.47
C ASP A 96 14.03 12.32 -7.82
N PRO A 97 13.99 13.42 -8.60
CA PRO A 97 13.79 14.77 -8.05
C PRO A 97 12.44 14.97 -7.38
N ARG A 98 11.47 14.08 -7.60
CA ARG A 98 10.16 14.09 -6.95
C ARG A 98 10.18 13.40 -5.58
N SER A 99 11.31 12.80 -5.19
CA SER A 99 11.47 12.17 -3.89
C SER A 99 11.48 13.21 -2.77
N ALA A 100 10.68 12.97 -1.72
CA ALA A 100 10.67 13.78 -0.50
C ALA A 100 11.64 13.23 0.56
N GLY A 101 12.39 12.17 0.24
CA GLY A 101 13.20 11.42 1.21
C GLY A 101 12.34 10.59 2.17
N PHE A 102 12.93 10.23 3.30
CA PHE A 102 12.30 9.44 4.34
C PHE A 102 12.30 10.20 5.67
N PRO A 103 11.22 10.13 6.48
CA PRO A 103 11.20 10.76 7.79
C PRO A 103 12.22 10.10 8.73
N PRO A 104 12.56 10.73 9.87
CA PRO A 104 13.39 10.12 10.91
C PRO A 104 12.91 8.71 11.26
N ASN A 105 13.86 7.81 11.57
CA ASN A 105 13.64 6.41 11.93
C ASN A 105 13.08 5.49 10.84
N HIS A 106 12.65 6.02 9.68
CA HIS A 106 12.22 5.19 8.57
C HIS A 106 13.43 4.49 7.92
N PRO A 107 13.33 3.19 7.59
CA PRO A 107 14.40 2.50 6.89
C PRO A 107 14.66 3.18 5.55
N LYS A 108 15.92 3.33 5.17
CA LYS A 108 16.27 3.80 3.82
C LYS A 108 15.96 2.67 2.85
N MET A 109 15.01 2.93 1.97
CA MET A 109 14.68 2.09 0.83
C MET A 109 15.46 2.58 -0.39
N GLU A 110 15.90 1.66 -1.25
CA GLU A 110 16.72 1.98 -2.42
C GLU A 110 15.85 2.05 -3.69
N SER A 111 15.10 1.00 -4.00
CA SER A 111 14.27 0.92 -5.21
C SER A 111 12.78 0.97 -4.90
N LEU A 112 11.96 1.38 -5.87
CA LEU A 112 10.52 1.52 -5.72
C LEU A 112 9.78 1.04 -6.97
N LEU A 113 8.78 0.21 -6.77
CA LEU A 113 7.65 0.05 -7.69
C LEU A 113 6.40 0.54 -6.97
N ALA A 114 5.76 1.56 -7.53
CA ALA A 114 4.54 2.14 -7.01
C ALA A 114 3.46 2.13 -8.09
N VAL A 115 2.30 1.56 -7.79
CA VAL A 115 1.23 1.33 -8.77
C VAL A 115 -0.07 1.92 -8.23
N PRO A 116 -0.79 2.77 -8.99
CA PRO A 116 -2.08 3.28 -8.57
C PRO A 116 -3.13 2.16 -8.59
N ILE A 117 -4.04 2.18 -7.62
CA ILE A 117 -5.27 1.38 -7.65
C ILE A 117 -6.35 2.29 -8.22
N SER A 118 -6.63 2.18 -9.52
CA SER A 118 -7.57 3.06 -10.21
C SER A 118 -8.58 2.30 -11.06
N SER A 119 -9.73 2.92 -11.28
CA SER A 119 -10.78 2.41 -12.16
C SER A 119 -11.62 3.56 -12.71
N MET A 120 -11.90 3.52 -14.01
CA MET A 120 -12.71 4.53 -14.72
C MET A 120 -12.25 5.98 -14.47
N GLY A 121 -10.93 6.20 -14.45
CA GLY A 121 -10.34 7.54 -14.25
C GLY A 121 -10.38 8.05 -12.82
N ARG A 122 -10.70 7.20 -11.83
CA ARG A 122 -10.61 7.52 -10.40
C ARG A 122 -9.56 6.66 -9.72
N VAL A 123 -8.68 7.29 -8.95
CA VAL A 123 -7.72 6.62 -8.08
C VAL A 123 -8.33 6.39 -6.70
N TYR A 124 -8.31 5.14 -6.24
CA TYR A 124 -8.82 4.69 -4.94
C TYR A 124 -7.70 4.43 -3.93
N GLY A 125 -6.46 4.33 -4.40
CA GLY A 125 -5.35 3.92 -3.57
C GLY A 125 -4.10 3.65 -4.38
N ARG A 126 -3.18 2.94 -3.76
CA ARG A 126 -1.84 2.69 -4.28
C ARG A 126 -1.18 1.51 -3.58
N VAL A 127 -0.38 0.78 -4.35
CA VAL A 127 0.53 -0.26 -3.88
C VAL A 127 1.96 0.25 -3.98
N TYR A 128 2.77 -0.08 -3.00
CA TYR A 128 4.21 0.16 -2.97
C TYR A 128 4.95 -1.14 -2.72
N LEU A 129 5.99 -1.39 -3.49
CA LEU A 129 6.94 -2.46 -3.30
C LEU A 129 8.33 -1.87 -3.36
N SER A 130 9.21 -2.32 -2.47
CA SER A 130 10.56 -1.78 -2.38
C SER A 130 11.59 -2.86 -2.11
N ASP A 131 12.77 -2.65 -2.69
CA ASP A 131 13.98 -3.45 -2.51
C ASP A 131 13.77 -4.94 -2.84
N LYS A 132 13.83 -5.30 -4.12
CA LYS A 132 13.83 -6.72 -4.51
C LYS A 132 14.98 -7.46 -3.82
N LEU A 133 14.66 -8.61 -3.23
CA LEU A 133 15.59 -9.45 -2.47
C LEU A 133 16.76 -9.94 -3.33
N ASN A 134 16.54 -10.12 -4.64
CA ASN A 134 17.57 -10.50 -5.60
C ASN A 134 18.40 -9.31 -6.12
N ARG A 135 18.10 -8.08 -5.70
CA ARG A 135 18.75 -6.82 -6.11
C ARG A 135 18.64 -6.48 -7.61
N GLU A 136 17.76 -7.15 -8.34
CA GLU A 136 17.46 -6.75 -9.71
C GLU A 136 16.49 -5.55 -9.71
N PRO A 137 16.48 -4.74 -10.77
CA PRO A 137 15.41 -3.78 -11.04
C PRO A 137 14.03 -4.43 -11.05
N PHE A 138 13.00 -3.64 -10.70
CA PHE A 138 11.63 -4.03 -11.03
C PHE A 138 11.46 -4.03 -12.55
N SER A 139 10.79 -5.06 -13.06
CA SER A 139 10.60 -5.29 -14.48
C SER A 139 9.23 -4.79 -14.96
N LYS A 140 9.03 -4.74 -16.29
CA LYS A 140 7.70 -4.49 -16.87
C LYS A 140 6.67 -5.57 -16.54
N ALA A 141 7.12 -6.79 -16.26
CA ALA A 141 6.23 -7.84 -15.77
C ALA A 141 5.79 -7.56 -14.33
N ASP A 142 6.70 -7.05 -13.49
CA ASP A 142 6.38 -6.65 -12.11
C ASP A 142 5.36 -5.49 -12.08
N GLU A 143 5.47 -4.54 -13.01
CA GLU A 143 4.51 -3.42 -13.17
C GLU A 143 3.09 -3.86 -13.61
N ALA A 144 2.95 -5.05 -14.21
CA ALA A 144 1.72 -5.51 -14.86
C ALA A 144 0.93 -6.57 -14.07
N LEU A 145 1.40 -6.93 -12.87
CA LEU A 145 0.78 -7.91 -11.96
C LEU A 145 -0.30 -7.26 -11.07
#